data_AF-A0A1G9QJJ5-F1
#
_entry.id   AF-A0A1G9QJJ5-F1
#
_cell.length_a   1.000
_cell.length_b   1.000
_cell.length_c   1.000
_cell.angle_alpha   90.00
_cell.angle_beta   90.00
_cell.angle_gamma   90.00
#
_symmetry.space_group_name_H-M   'P 1'
#
loop_
_entity.id
_entity.type
_entity.pdbx_description
1 polymer ?
#
loop_
_entity_poly.entity_id
_entity_poly.type
_entity_poly.pdbx_seq_one_letter_code
_entity_poly.pdbx_strand_id
1 'polypeptide(L)' 'MAEWGYPDIGLYIADCPSAGHDMIALDYRSPGKPTLVHVDQEWGYRITVLASDFETFVAGLVHESEYDADDAAPDPQL' A
#
# COMPACT_ATOMS: atom_id res chain seq x y z
N MET A 1 -3.53 5.98 15.56
CA MET A 1 -4.38 5.01 14.82
C MET A 1 -5.85 5.21 15.15
N ALA A 2 -6.27 5.06 16.41
CA ALA A 2 -7.66 5.32 16.81
C ALA A 2 -8.15 6.74 16.45
N GLU A 3 -7.26 7.74 16.52
CA GLU A 3 -7.57 9.14 16.16
C GLU A 3 -7.82 9.36 14.66
N TRP A 4 -7.44 8.41 13.81
CA TRP A 4 -7.54 8.49 12.35
C TRP A 4 -8.51 7.45 11.77
N GLY A 5 -9.19 6.68 12.62
CA GLY A 5 -10.25 5.73 12.22
C GLY A 5 -9.78 4.45 11.53
N TYR A 6 -8.46 4.22 11.38
CA TYR A 6 -7.95 2.99 10.79
C TYR A 6 -8.34 1.75 11.60
N PRO A 7 -8.72 0.65 10.93
CA PRO A 7 -9.22 -0.55 11.59
C PRO A 7 -8.13 -1.24 12.42
N ASP A 8 -8.54 -1.85 13.54
CA ASP A 8 -7.63 -2.61 14.40
C ASP A 8 -7.30 -3.97 13.79
N ILE A 9 -6.40 -3.99 12.82
CA ILE A 9 -6.01 -5.20 12.07
C ILE A 9 -4.58 -5.67 12.39
N GLY A 10 -3.76 -4.81 13.00
CA GLY A 10 -2.36 -5.12 13.27
C GLY A 10 -1.45 -3.90 13.25
N LEU A 11 -0.30 -4.05 12.59
CA LEU A 11 0.77 -3.05 12.60
C LEU A 11 0.82 -2.29 11.28
N TYR A 12 0.59 -0.98 11.33
CA TYR A 12 0.80 -0.09 10.18
C TYR A 12 2.27 0.33 10.11
N ILE A 13 2.88 0.19 8.94
CA ILE A 13 4.34 0.23 8.77
C ILE A 13 4.84 1.29 7.78
N ALA A 14 3.96 1.87 6.96
CA ALA A 14 4.33 2.92 6.01
C ALA A 14 3.12 3.77 5.62
N ASP A 15 3.38 5.06 5.38
CA ASP A 15 2.49 5.97 4.65
C ASP A 15 2.74 5.87 3.15
N CYS A 16 1.70 6.14 2.36
CA CYS A 16 1.81 6.31 0.91
C CYS A 16 1.92 7.79 0.54
N PRO A 17 2.48 8.11 -0.66
CA PRO A 17 2.64 9.49 -1.16
C PRO A 17 1.32 10.27 -1.31
N SER A 18 0.16 9.65 -1.05
CA SER A 18 -1.17 10.25 -0.97
C SER A 18 -1.39 11.16 0.26
N ALA A 19 -0.32 11.72 0.84
CA ALA A 19 -0.37 12.52 2.07
C ALA A 19 -0.95 11.75 3.28
N GLY A 20 -0.76 10.42 3.32
CA GLY A 20 -1.17 9.58 4.45
C GLY A 20 -2.65 9.19 4.46
N HIS A 21 -3.38 9.36 3.36
CA HIS A 21 -4.75 8.82 3.21
C HIS A 21 -4.75 7.29 3.05
N ASP A 22 -3.65 6.73 2.58
CA ASP A 22 -3.47 5.30 2.48
C ASP A 22 -2.32 4.83 3.37
N MET A 23 -2.53 3.67 3.98
CA MET A 23 -1.56 3.08 4.89
C MET A 23 -1.29 1.63 4.52
N ILE A 24 -0.04 1.22 4.66
CA ILE A 24 0.37 -0.18 4.54
C ILE A 24 0.41 -0.82 5.92
N ALA A 25 -0.16 -2.02 6.05
CA ALA A 25 -0.23 -2.75 7.30
C ALA A 25 0.11 -4.23 7.18
N LEU A 26 0.62 -4.78 8.27
CA LEU A 26 0.65 -6.21 8.55
C LEU A 26 -0.68 -6.60 9.22
N ASP A 27 -1.45 -7.45 8.55
CA ASP A 27 -2.75 -7.93 9.03
C ASP A 27 -2.60 -9.21 9.85
N TYR A 28 -2.88 -9.12 11.15
CA TYR A 28 -2.77 -10.20 12.14
C TYR A 28 -4.12 -10.79 12.54
N ARG A 29 -5.22 -10.45 11.85
CA ARG A 29 -6.55 -11.00 12.18
C ARG A 29 -6.66 -12.50 12.00
N SER A 30 -5.77 -13.08 11.19
CA SER A 30 -5.63 -14.53 11.03
C SER A 30 -4.42 -15.06 11.82
N PRO A 31 -4.52 -16.26 12.43
CA PRO A 31 -3.40 -16.87 13.12
C PRO A 31 -2.29 -17.26 12.13
N GLY A 32 -1.03 -17.05 12.51
CA GLY A 32 0.14 -17.40 11.70
C GLY A 32 0.95 -16.18 11.27
N LYS A 33 1.55 -16.25 10.09
CA LYS A 33 2.28 -15.11 9.50
C LYS A 33 1.28 -14.07 8.98
N PRO A 34 1.49 -12.77 9.24
CA PRO A 34 0.61 -11.72 8.75
C PRO A 34 0.76 -11.53 7.23
N THR A 35 -0.34 -11.23 6.57
CA THR A 35 -0.31 -10.76 5.18
C THR A 35 -0.07 -9.27 5.13
N LEU A 36 0.51 -8.78 4.03
CA LEU A 36 0.67 -7.35 3.82
C LEU A 36 -0.54 -6.78 3.09
N VAL A 37 -1.09 -5.69 3.61
CA VAL A 37 -2.29 -5.06 3.07
C VAL A 37 -2.14 -3.55 2.92
N HIS A 38 -2.83 -3.01 1.92
CA HIS A 38 -3.11 -1.59 1.76
C HIS A 38 -4.48 -1.27 2.37
N VAL A 39 -4.59 -0.18 3.13
CA VAL A 39 -5.84 0.32 3.68
C VAL A 39 -6.10 1.71 3.14
N ASP A 40 -7.13 1.81 2.31
CA ASP A 40 -7.54 3.04 1.62
C ASP A 40 -8.62 3.76 2.44
N GLN A 41 -8.28 4.88 3.06
CA GLN A 41 -9.21 5.65 3.90
C GLN A 41 -10.32 6.31 3.07
N GLU A 42 -10.01 6.82 1.88
CA GLU A 42 -10.96 7.53 1.01
C GLU A 42 -12.05 6.58 0.48
N TRP A 43 -11.72 5.30 0.32
CA TRP A 43 -12.66 4.24 -0.05
C TRP A 43 -13.26 3.49 1.15
N GLY A 44 -13.43 4.18 2.29
CA GLY A 44 -14.10 3.61 3.45
C GLY A 44 -13.29 2.50 4.12
N TYR A 45 -11.98 2.68 4.24
CA TYR A 45 -11.02 1.73 4.81
C TYR A 45 -10.98 0.39 4.06
N ARG A 46 -11.05 0.45 2.72
CA ARG A 46 -10.97 -0.74 1.88
C ARG A 46 -9.60 -1.41 2.06
N ILE A 47 -9.61 -2.71 2.35
CA ILE A 47 -8.41 -3.51 2.56
C ILE A 47 -8.09 -4.32 1.29
N THR A 48 -6.90 -4.12 0.74
CA THR A 48 -6.40 -4.84 -0.44
C THR A 48 -5.13 -5.61 -0.06
N VAL A 49 -5.07 -6.91 -0.35
CA VAL A 49 -3.86 -7.70 -0.11
C VAL A 49 -2.80 -7.35 -1.15
N LEU A 50 -1.60 -7.01 -0.67
CA LEU A 50 -0.44 -6.69 -1.50
C LEU A 50 0.51 -7.88 -1.63
N ALA A 51 0.71 -8.62 -0.53
CA ALA A 51 1.59 -9.79 -0.50
C ALA A 51 1.17 -10.79 0.58
N SER A 52 1.58 -12.05 0.41
CA SER A 52 1.35 -13.12 1.40
C SER A 52 2.09 -12.90 2.72
N ASP A 53 3.19 -12.15 2.68
CA ASP A 53 4.08 -11.91 3.81
C ASP A 53 5.00 -10.71 3.53
N PHE A 54 5.68 -10.23 4.57
CA PHE A 54 6.57 -9.08 4.50
C PHE A 54 7.78 -9.30 3.59
N GLU A 55 8.34 -10.50 3.56
CA GLU A 55 9.52 -10.82 2.75
C GLU A 55 9.19 -10.74 1.25
N THR A 56 8.07 -11.33 0.85
CA THR A 56 7.54 -11.26 -0.52
C THR A 56 7.27 -9.82 -0.95
N PHE A 57 6.74 -8.98 -0.05
CA PHE A 57 6.54 -7.56 -0.33
C PHE A 57 7.85 -6.83 -0.59
N VAL A 58 8.82 -6.95 0.32
CA VAL A 58 10.12 -6.26 0.20
C VAL A 58 10.88 -6.73 -1.04
N ALA A 59 10.83 -8.03 -1.35
CA ALA A 59 11.46 -8.59 -2.54
C ALA A 59 10.84 -8.09 -3.86
N GLY A 60 9.58 -7.64 -3.83
CA GLY A 60 8.86 -7.07 -4.97
C GLY A 60 9.03 -5.56 -5.14
N LEU A 61 9.69 -4.87 -4.20
CA LEU A 61 9.93 -3.44 -4.31
C LEU A 61 10.95 -3.16 -5.41
N VAL A 62 10.65 -2.17 -6.25
CA VAL A 62 11.54 -1.68 -7.30
C VAL A 62 11.83 -0.20 -7.10
N HIS A 63 12.86 0.30 -7.79
CA HIS A 63 13.18 1.73 -7.75
C HIS A 63 12.05 2.54 -8.39
N GLU A 64 11.76 3.73 -7.85
CA GLU A 64 10.64 4.58 -8.33
C GLU A 64 10.74 4.92 -9.82
N SER A 65 11.97 4.99 -10.36
CA SER A 65 12.23 5.27 -11.77
C SER A 65 11.63 4.26 -12.75
N GLU A 66 11.32 3.04 -12.29
CA GLU A 66 10.64 2.02 -13.12
C GLU A 66 9.20 2.45 -13.49
N TYR A 67 8.65 3.45 -12.79
CA TYR A 67 7.32 4.03 -13.02
C TYR A 67 7.37 5.49 -13.49
N ASP A 68 8.56 6.04 -13.73
CA ASP A 68 8.70 7.41 -14.25
C ASP A 68 8.25 7.45 -15.71
N ALA A 69 7.12 8.11 -15.96
CA ALA A 69 6.43 8.11 -17.25
C ALA A 69 7.07 9.03 -18.30
N ASP A 70 8.40 9.17 -18.31
CA ASP A 70 9.11 9.93 -19.36
C ASP A 70 9.11 9.19 -20.73
N ASP A 71 8.57 7.96 -20.78
CA ASP A 71 8.24 7.24 -22.03
C ASP A 71 6.72 7.30 -22.35
N ALA A 72 6.02 8.35 -21.94
CA ALA A 72 4.83 8.76 -22.67
C ALA A 72 5.32 9.39 -23.98
N ALA A 73 5.32 8.63 -25.07
CA ALA A 73 5.51 9.18 -26.41
C ALA A 73 4.71 10.49 -26.53
N PRO A 74 5.30 11.60 -27.00
CA PRO A 74 4.58 12.87 -27.10
C PRO A 74 3.31 12.61 -27.89
N ASP A 75 2.17 13.05 -27.35
CA ASP A 75 0.88 12.99 -28.04
C ASP A 75 1.07 13.49 -29.49
N PRO A 76 0.93 12.64 -30.52
CA PRO A 76 1.28 13.03 -31.87
C PRO A 76 0.20 13.90 -32.54
N GLN A 77 -0.65 14.64 -31.81
CA GLN A 77 -1.58 15.62 -32.41
C GLN A 77 -1.82 16.88 -31.55
N LEU A 78 -1.02 17.92 -31.76
CA LEU A 78 -1.50 19.30 -31.87
C LEU A 78 -0.91 19.99 -33.11
#